data_AF-A0AA38G7Z6-F1
#
_entry.id   AF-A0AA38G7Z6-F1
#
_cell.length_a   1.000
_cell.length_b   1.000
_cell.length_c   1.000
_cell.angle_alpha   90.00
_cell.angle_beta   90.00
_cell.angle_gamma   90.00
#
_symmetry.space_group_name_H-M   'P 1'
#
loop_
_entity.id
_entity.type
_entity.pdbx_description
1 polymer ?
#
loop_
_entity_poly.entity_id
_entity_poly.type
_entity_poly.pdbx_seq_one_letter_code
_entity_poly.pdbx_strand_id
1 'polypeptide(L)'
;MHHIFTSWFDIFISTKWTTYNHEMQSRDQHMEQLYNLDACREKAALDPSLGIVFDLLLLPLFIKLNVCFGCNLTLKGTVRLIFQPAEEGGAGAHNMTEEGALADAEAIFGMHVDPTSRVGIISSRAGPLYAASGRFEAIIDGKGGHAAFPDMSVDPVVCSCFIVLSLQQLISRETDPLDSRVISIGYIQGGNATNVIPSQVKIGGSLRSLTSAGLTTLHDRVRE
;
A
#
# COMPACT_ATOMS: atom_id res chain seq x y z
N MET A 1 4.11 11.42 15.62
CA MET A 1 4.81 10.62 14.60
C MET A 1 3.73 9.99 13.73
N HIS A 2 3.56 10.44 12.49
CA HIS A 2 2.56 9.86 11.59
C HIS A 2 3.17 8.60 10.96
N HIS A 3 2.73 7.43 11.39
CA HIS A 3 3.17 6.15 10.83
C HIS A 3 2.37 5.86 9.55
N ILE A 4 3.08 5.70 8.45
CA ILE A 4 2.52 5.31 7.16
C ILE A 4 2.31 3.81 7.19
N PHE A 5 1.06 3.34 7.19
CA PHE A 5 0.74 1.94 6.92
C PHE A 5 0.45 1.81 5.43
N THR A 6 1.44 1.36 4.67
CA THR A 6 1.21 0.84 3.32
C THR A 6 0.76 -0.61 3.47
N SER A 7 -0.41 -0.96 2.95
CA SER A 7 -0.72 -2.37 2.67
C SER A 7 0.35 -2.86 1.68
N TRP A 8 1.14 -3.86 2.07
CA TRP A 8 1.66 -5.01 1.31
C TRP A 8 2.86 -5.60 2.11
N PHE A 9 2.65 -6.79 2.70
CA PHE A 9 3.52 -7.68 3.52
C PHE A 9 4.82 -7.17 4.16
N ASP A 10 4.91 -7.27 5.50
CA ASP A 10 6.17 -7.17 6.24
C ASP A 10 6.24 -8.15 7.43
N ILE A 11 7.28 -9.00 7.49
CA ILE A 11 7.70 -9.66 8.74
C ILE A 11 8.60 -8.69 9.48
N PHE A 12 8.12 -8.16 10.59
CA PHE A 12 8.85 -7.13 11.32
C PHE A 12 9.85 -7.70 12.33
N ILE A 13 11.12 -7.37 12.15
CA ILE A 13 12.18 -7.59 13.15
C ILE A 13 12.41 -6.28 13.89
N SER A 14 12.12 -6.25 15.19
CA SER A 14 12.51 -5.14 16.06
C SER A 14 13.81 -5.45 16.79
N THR A 15 14.75 -4.51 16.81
CA THR A 15 16.01 -4.60 17.57
C THR A 15 16.20 -3.39 18.49
N LYS A 16 16.90 -3.60 19.62
CA LYS A 16 17.49 -2.54 20.45
C LYS A 16 19.01 -2.57 20.33
N TRP A 17 19.65 -1.44 20.03
CA TRP A 17 21.10 -1.27 19.89
C TRP A 17 21.65 -0.35 20.99
N THR A 18 22.60 -0.84 21.78
CA THR A 18 23.52 0.02 22.54
C THR A 18 24.73 0.36 21.67
N THR A 19 24.92 1.65 21.38
CA THR A 19 25.92 2.20 20.44
C THR A 19 27.37 1.82 20.75
N TYR A 20 28.17 1.62 19.70
CA TYR A 20 29.63 1.74 19.71
C TYR A 20 30.02 2.96 18.86
N ASN A 21 30.88 3.83 19.39
CA ASN A 21 31.37 5.01 18.66
C ASN A 21 32.38 4.59 17.60
N HIS A 22 32.13 4.97 16.35
CA HIS A 22 33.19 5.31 15.42
C HIS A 22 32.71 6.47 14.53
N GLU A 23 33.51 7.54 14.51
CA GLU A 23 33.35 8.64 13.57
C GLU A 23 33.49 8.14 12.13
N MET A 24 32.53 8.45 11.26
CA MET A 24 32.72 8.44 9.82
C MET A 24 32.29 9.79 9.25
N GLN A 25 33.29 10.51 8.72
CA GLN A 25 33.12 11.72 7.94
C GLN A 25 32.80 11.41 6.47
N SER A 26 31.79 12.13 5.97
CA SER A 26 31.62 12.70 4.62
C SER A 26 31.35 11.83 3.38
N ARG A 27 30.24 12.21 2.73
CA ARG A 27 30.04 12.53 1.29
C ARG A 27 29.64 11.45 0.25
N ASP A 28 28.61 11.87 -0.47
CA ASP A 28 28.27 11.67 -1.89
C ASP A 28 27.56 10.39 -2.37
N GLN A 29 26.65 10.67 -3.31
CA GLN A 29 25.62 9.84 -3.92
C GLN A 29 26.20 8.75 -4.83
N HIS A 30 25.83 7.49 -4.64
CA HIS A 30 25.60 6.50 -5.72
C HIS A 30 24.95 5.22 -5.19
N MET A 31 23.93 4.76 -5.91
CA MET A 31 23.25 3.47 -5.74
C MET A 31 24.13 2.32 -6.25
N GLU A 32 24.28 1.25 -5.47
CA GLU A 32 24.37 -0.17 -5.90
C GLU A 32 24.97 -1.00 -4.75
N GLN A 33 24.16 -1.86 -4.11
CA GLN A 33 24.70 -3.02 -3.39
C GLN A 33 23.86 -4.25 -3.74
N LEU A 34 24.33 -4.98 -4.76
CA LEU A 34 23.86 -6.31 -5.16
C LEU A 34 24.53 -7.35 -4.25
N TYR A 35 23.76 -8.11 -3.48
CA TYR A 35 24.26 -9.28 -2.76
C TYR A 35 23.80 -10.56 -3.48
N ASN A 36 24.74 -11.39 -3.93
CA ASN A 36 24.46 -12.64 -4.65
C ASN A 36 24.18 -13.80 -3.68
N LEU A 37 23.04 -14.49 -3.83
CA LEU A 37 22.53 -15.54 -2.92
C LEU A 37 22.33 -16.89 -3.62
N ASP A 38 23.36 -17.37 -4.34
CA ASP A 38 23.33 -18.65 -5.09
C ASP A 38 23.22 -19.95 -4.25
N ALA A 39 22.88 -19.89 -2.95
CA ALA A 39 22.88 -21.05 -2.05
C ALA A 39 21.49 -21.64 -1.69
N CYS A 40 20.38 -21.15 -2.25
CA CYS A 40 19.03 -21.63 -1.88
C CYS A 40 18.30 -22.41 -3.00
N ARG A 41 19.03 -23.01 -3.92
CA ARG A 41 18.48 -23.91 -4.95
C ARG A 41 18.36 -25.34 -4.41
N GLU A 42 17.19 -25.70 -3.92
CA GLU A 42 16.51 -26.98 -4.23
C GLU A 42 15.28 -27.17 -3.32
N LYS A 43 14.15 -27.55 -3.95
CA LYS A 43 12.81 -27.88 -3.39
C LYS A 43 11.80 -26.74 -3.24
N ALA A 44 11.08 -26.47 -4.33
CA ALA A 44 9.66 -26.14 -4.27
C ALA A 44 9.02 -26.37 -5.65
N ALA A 45 8.59 -27.60 -5.90
CA ALA A 45 7.58 -27.90 -6.91
C ALA A 45 6.36 -28.40 -6.15
N LEU A 46 5.16 -27.82 -6.37
CA LEU A 46 3.85 -28.50 -6.41
C LEU A 46 2.65 -27.52 -6.55
N ASP A 47 1.77 -27.90 -7.49
CA ASP A 47 0.32 -27.65 -7.75
C ASP A 47 -0.28 -26.22 -7.95
N PRO A 48 -0.74 -25.88 -9.18
CA PRO A 48 -1.41 -24.62 -9.51
C PRO A 48 -2.96 -24.61 -9.40
N SER A 49 -3.62 -25.61 -8.79
CA SER A 49 -5.09 -25.75 -8.87
C SER A 49 -5.91 -25.42 -7.61
N LEU A 50 -5.29 -25.00 -6.50
CA LEU A 50 -5.99 -24.47 -5.32
C LEU A 50 -5.54 -23.03 -5.03
N GLY A 51 -6.35 -22.05 -5.43
CA GLY A 51 -6.11 -20.62 -5.27
C GLY A 51 -6.32 -20.10 -3.84
N ILE A 52 -5.59 -20.65 -2.87
CA ILE A 52 -5.30 -20.03 -1.57
C ILE A 52 -3.86 -20.40 -1.21
N VAL A 53 -2.91 -19.58 -1.67
CA VAL A 53 -1.51 -19.66 -1.23
C VAL A 53 -1.50 -19.10 0.19
N PHE A 54 -1.48 -19.99 1.19
CA PHE A 54 -0.98 -19.62 2.51
C PHE A 54 0.42 -19.05 2.33
N ASP A 55 0.64 -17.82 2.80
CA ASP A 55 1.88 -17.09 2.69
C ASP A 55 3.12 -17.97 2.91
N LEU A 56 3.80 -18.24 1.79
CA LEU A 56 5.11 -18.88 1.75
C LEU A 56 6.20 -18.06 2.47
N LEU A 57 5.87 -16.91 3.07
CA LEU A 57 6.79 -16.07 3.84
C LEU A 57 7.14 -16.65 5.23
N LEU A 58 6.31 -17.56 5.78
CA LEU A 58 6.57 -18.15 7.10
C LEU A 58 7.68 -19.22 7.06
N LEU A 59 7.70 -20.07 6.04
CA LEU A 59 8.58 -21.24 5.99
C LEU A 59 10.08 -20.92 5.86
N PRO A 60 10.51 -20.00 4.96
CA PRO A 60 11.93 -19.68 4.78
C PRO A 60 12.54 -19.05 6.03
N LEU A 61 11.75 -18.26 6.77
CA LEU A 61 12.22 -17.61 8.00
C LEU A 61 12.46 -18.63 9.12
N PHE A 62 11.54 -19.59 9.30
CA PHE A 62 11.71 -20.68 10.26
C PHE A 62 12.96 -21.53 9.98
N ILE A 63 13.27 -21.79 8.70
CA ILE A 63 14.46 -22.55 8.31
C ILE A 63 15.74 -21.72 8.55
N LYS A 64 15.74 -20.42 8.25
CA LYS A 64 16.95 -19.58 8.36
C LYS A 64 17.25 -19.10 9.79
N LEU A 65 16.23 -18.96 10.64
CA LEU A 65 16.42 -18.75 12.09
C LEU A 65 17.19 -19.94 12.71
N ASN A 66 16.84 -21.18 12.34
CA ASN A 66 17.59 -22.37 12.77
C ASN A 66 19.05 -22.38 12.27
N VAL A 67 19.33 -21.81 11.08
CA VAL A 67 20.71 -21.69 10.57
C VAL A 67 21.53 -20.64 11.34
N CYS A 68 20.91 -19.54 11.80
CA CYS A 68 21.58 -18.58 12.67
C CYS A 68 21.89 -19.15 14.07
N PHE A 69 21.12 -20.11 14.58
CA PHE A 69 21.46 -20.83 15.82
C PHE A 69 22.65 -21.80 15.66
N GLY A 70 23.00 -22.21 14.43
CA GLY A 70 24.19 -23.03 14.14
C GLY A 70 25.47 -22.22 13.93
N CYS A 71 25.34 -20.91 13.70
CA CYS A 71 26.44 -19.96 13.62
C CYS A 71 26.60 -19.34 15.01
N ASN A 72 27.82 -19.30 15.57
CA ASN A 72 28.06 -18.80 16.93
C ASN A 72 27.98 -17.25 17.01
N LEU A 73 26.93 -16.67 16.43
CA LEU A 73 26.68 -15.23 16.35
C LEU A 73 25.74 -14.83 17.47
N THR A 74 26.31 -14.40 18.60
CA THR A 74 25.51 -13.89 19.72
C THR A 74 25.00 -12.49 19.38
N LEU A 75 23.71 -12.37 19.08
CA LEU A 75 23.05 -11.07 18.93
C LEU A 75 22.93 -10.39 20.30
N LYS A 76 23.41 -9.14 20.39
CA LYS A 76 23.21 -8.30 21.56
C LYS A 76 21.90 -7.53 21.39
N GLY A 77 20.96 -7.72 22.30
CA GLY A 77 19.66 -7.04 22.30
C GLY A 77 18.48 -8.02 22.25
N THR A 78 17.29 -7.49 21.98
CA THR A 78 16.06 -8.27 21.84
C THR A 78 15.62 -8.27 20.39
N VAL A 79 15.31 -9.47 19.86
CA VAL A 79 14.67 -9.64 18.56
C VAL A 79 13.21 -10.02 18.80
N ARG A 80 12.28 -9.20 18.30
CA ARG A 80 10.84 -9.52 18.28
C ARG A 80 10.46 -9.95 16.88
N LEU A 81 9.81 -11.11 16.75
CA LEU A 81 9.21 -11.59 15.50
C LEU A 81 7.72 -11.25 15.51
N ILE A 82 7.25 -10.56 14.46
CA ILE A 82 5.87 -10.11 14.35
C ILE A 82 5.23 -10.82 13.16
N PHE A 83 4.12 -11.51 13.43
CA PHE A 83 3.32 -12.19 12.43
C PHE A 83 2.04 -11.39 12.22
N GLN A 84 2.06 -10.54 11.20
CA GLN A 84 0.96 -9.62 10.94
C GLN A 84 -0.22 -10.35 10.26
N PRO A 85 -1.45 -10.29 10.82
CA PRO A 85 -2.63 -10.75 10.12
C PRO A 85 -3.16 -9.68 9.15
N ALA A 86 -4.14 -10.07 8.33
CA ALA A 86 -5.07 -9.15 7.67
C ALA A 86 -4.39 -8.00 6.87
N GLU A 87 -3.32 -8.34 6.17
CA GLU A 87 -2.49 -7.42 5.39
C GLU A 87 -3.27 -6.81 4.21
N GLU A 88 -4.01 -7.63 3.48
CA GLU A 88 -4.78 -7.36 2.24
C GLU A 88 -5.93 -6.33 2.36
N GLY A 89 -5.86 -5.42 3.32
CA GLY A 89 -6.80 -4.33 3.56
C GLY A 89 -7.58 -4.46 4.87
N GLY A 90 -7.24 -5.40 5.74
CA GLY A 90 -7.87 -5.58 7.05
C GLY A 90 -7.22 -4.79 8.19
N ALA A 91 -6.27 -3.90 7.87
CA ALA A 91 -5.61 -3.00 8.81
C ALA A 91 -4.81 -3.70 9.93
N GLY A 92 -4.31 -4.92 9.69
CA GLY A 92 -3.59 -5.68 10.73
C GLY A 92 -2.38 -4.95 11.31
N ALA A 93 -1.57 -4.31 10.45
CA ALA A 93 -0.41 -3.52 10.91
C ALA A 93 -0.81 -2.37 11.84
N HIS A 94 -1.91 -1.66 11.53
CA HIS A 94 -2.43 -0.58 12.35
C HIS A 94 -2.89 -1.10 13.72
N ASN A 95 -3.74 -2.14 13.73
CA ASN A 95 -4.27 -2.72 14.96
C ASN A 95 -3.15 -3.27 15.87
N MET A 96 -2.18 -3.99 15.30
CA MET A 96 -1.04 -4.49 16.08
C MET A 96 -0.19 -3.36 16.67
N THR A 97 -0.04 -2.25 15.94
CA THR A 97 0.72 -1.10 16.45
C THR A 97 0.00 -0.42 17.60
N GLU A 98 -1.32 -0.24 17.50
CA GLU A 98 -2.16 0.28 18.59
C GLU A 98 -2.11 -0.63 19.84
N GLU A 99 -2.02 -1.94 19.63
CA GLU A 99 -1.83 -2.94 20.70
C GLU A 99 -0.38 -2.99 21.26
N GLY A 100 0.53 -2.15 20.75
CA GLY A 100 1.89 -2.03 21.26
C GLY A 100 2.87 -3.06 20.70
N ALA A 101 2.57 -3.72 19.57
CA ALA A 101 3.48 -4.68 18.94
C ALA A 101 4.85 -4.07 18.59
N LEU A 102 4.91 -2.75 18.38
CA LEU A 102 6.14 -1.99 18.10
C LEU A 102 6.67 -1.21 19.31
N ALA A 103 6.06 -1.36 20.48
CA ALA A 103 6.53 -0.68 21.69
C ALA A 103 8.01 -1.02 21.96
N ASP A 104 8.80 0.03 22.19
CA ASP A 104 10.23 0.01 22.46
C ASP A 104 11.13 -0.52 21.32
N ALA A 105 10.62 -0.61 20.09
CA ALA A 105 11.41 -0.95 18.91
C ALA A 105 12.29 0.23 18.45
N GLU A 106 13.58 0.00 18.21
CA GLU A 106 14.46 1.05 17.64
C GLU A 106 14.54 0.98 16.11
N ALA A 107 14.36 -0.21 15.55
CA ALA A 107 14.34 -0.45 14.11
C ALA A 107 13.25 -1.46 13.79
N ILE A 108 12.80 -1.45 12.54
CA ILE A 108 11.84 -2.40 12.00
C ILE A 108 12.27 -2.78 10.59
N PHE A 109 12.31 -4.07 10.29
CA PHE A 109 12.68 -4.59 8.97
C PHE A 109 11.53 -5.41 8.44
N GLY A 110 11.22 -5.29 7.16
CA GLY A 110 10.23 -6.12 6.47
C GLY A 110 10.80 -6.66 5.15
N MET A 111 10.18 -7.68 4.60
CA MET A 111 10.60 -8.28 3.33
C MET A 111 9.38 -8.87 2.63
N HIS A 112 9.30 -8.59 1.32
CA HIS A 112 8.28 -9.12 0.44
C HIS A 112 8.96 -9.86 -0.72
N VAL A 113 8.45 -11.03 -1.07
CA VAL A 113 8.85 -11.70 -2.32
C VAL A 113 8.20 -10.97 -3.49
N ASP A 114 9.02 -10.45 -4.39
CA ASP A 114 8.57 -9.89 -5.67
C ASP A 114 8.70 -10.96 -6.77
N PRO A 115 7.59 -11.50 -7.30
CA PRO A 115 7.61 -12.52 -8.34
C PRO A 115 8.10 -11.99 -9.70
N THR A 116 8.18 -10.66 -9.87
CA THR A 116 8.65 -10.02 -11.10
C THR A 116 10.17 -9.78 -11.11
N SER A 117 10.80 -9.84 -9.94
CA SER A 117 12.24 -9.70 -9.78
C SER A 117 12.98 -11.00 -10.11
N ARG A 118 14.23 -10.87 -10.60
CA ARG A 118 15.10 -12.03 -10.83
C ARG A 118 15.43 -12.70 -9.50
N VAL A 119 15.29 -14.02 -9.44
CA VAL A 119 15.66 -14.83 -8.27
C VAL A 119 17.11 -14.56 -7.86
N GLY A 120 17.35 -14.45 -6.54
CA GLY A 120 18.67 -14.19 -5.96
C GLY A 120 19.00 -12.70 -5.79
N ILE A 121 18.08 -11.81 -6.17
CA ILE A 121 18.23 -10.36 -5.98
C ILE A 121 17.41 -9.88 -4.78
N ILE A 122 18.01 -9.02 -3.96
CA ILE A 122 17.33 -8.23 -2.93
C ILE A 122 17.42 -6.77 -3.34
N SER A 123 16.30 -6.07 -3.34
CA SER A 123 16.21 -4.65 -3.69
C SER A 123 15.73 -3.84 -2.50
N SER A 124 16.29 -2.64 -2.32
CA SER A 124 15.84 -1.68 -1.32
C SER A 124 16.09 -0.24 -1.80
N ARG A 125 15.45 0.72 -1.15
CA ARG A 125 15.59 2.14 -1.43
C ARG A 125 15.47 2.92 -0.11
N ALA A 126 16.22 4.02 0.00
CA ALA A 126 16.00 5.00 1.05
C ALA A 126 14.75 5.86 0.73
N GLY A 127 13.94 6.14 1.75
CA GLY A 127 12.69 6.88 1.61
C GLY A 127 11.48 5.97 1.28
N PRO A 128 10.32 6.55 0.91
CA PRO A 128 9.11 5.78 0.62
C PRO A 128 9.42 4.74 -0.47
N LEU A 129 8.97 3.50 -0.34
CA LEU A 129 9.10 2.47 -1.39
C LEU A 129 7.76 2.25 -2.11
N TYR A 130 6.67 2.21 -1.35
CA TYR A 130 5.30 2.01 -1.85
C TYR A 130 4.43 3.24 -1.62
N ALA A 131 3.37 3.36 -2.42
CA ALA A 131 2.40 4.44 -2.28
C ALA A 131 1.37 4.13 -1.19
N ALA A 132 1.06 5.12 -0.36
CA ALA A 132 -0.09 5.11 0.52
C ALA A 132 -1.39 4.95 -0.29
N SER A 133 -2.40 4.30 0.30
CA SER A 133 -3.67 3.99 -0.34
C SER A 133 -4.84 4.65 0.37
N GLY A 134 -5.74 5.24 -0.41
CA GLY A 134 -7.06 5.69 0.02
C GLY A 134 -8.15 5.11 -0.88
N ARG A 135 -9.39 5.17 -0.39
CA ARG A 135 -10.60 4.84 -1.15
C ARG A 135 -11.61 5.95 -0.97
N PHE A 136 -12.44 6.18 -1.98
CA PHE A 136 -13.56 7.11 -1.87
C PHE A 136 -14.80 6.49 -2.54
N GLU A 137 -15.95 6.91 -2.05
CA GLU A 137 -17.25 6.55 -2.57
C GLU A 137 -18.17 7.75 -2.36
N ALA A 138 -18.91 8.12 -3.40
CA ALA A 138 -19.89 9.18 -3.38
C ALA A 138 -21.19 8.70 -4.01
N ILE A 139 -22.29 9.16 -3.43
CA ILE A 139 -23.64 8.95 -3.92
C ILE A 139 -24.13 10.32 -4.38
N ILE A 140 -24.44 10.43 -5.67
CA ILE A 140 -24.91 11.66 -6.30
C ILE A 140 -26.42 11.56 -6.44
N ASP A 141 -27.13 12.29 -5.58
CA ASP A 141 -28.58 12.37 -5.61
C ASP A 141 -29.03 13.44 -6.61
N GLY A 142 -30.05 13.08 -7.39
CA GLY A 142 -30.72 13.97 -8.32
C GLY A 142 -32.24 13.86 -8.18
N LYS A 143 -32.94 14.12 -9.28
CA LYS A 143 -34.39 13.98 -9.37
C LYS A 143 -34.70 13.23 -10.65
N GLY A 144 -35.10 11.97 -10.52
CA GLY A 144 -35.41 11.14 -11.67
C GLY A 144 -36.64 11.61 -12.44
N GLY A 145 -36.78 11.14 -13.68
CA GLY A 145 -37.88 11.52 -14.55
C GLY A 145 -37.85 10.83 -15.90
N HIS A 146 -38.85 11.08 -16.73
CA HIS A 146 -38.85 10.58 -18.10
C HIS A 146 -37.80 11.36 -18.92
N ALA A 147 -36.94 10.66 -19.65
CA ALA A 147 -35.84 11.28 -20.42
C ALA A 147 -36.29 12.27 -21.52
N ALA A 148 -37.59 12.33 -21.83
CA ALA A 148 -38.17 13.28 -22.79
C ALA A 148 -38.49 14.66 -22.17
N PHE A 149 -38.47 14.76 -20.84
CA PHE A 149 -38.76 16.00 -20.08
C PHE A 149 -37.62 16.31 -19.09
N PRO A 150 -36.39 16.54 -19.59
CA PRO A 150 -35.22 16.73 -18.73
C PRO A 150 -35.31 17.99 -17.86
N ASP A 151 -36.04 19.01 -18.29
CA ASP A 151 -36.31 20.26 -17.56
C ASP A 151 -37.06 20.04 -16.23
N MET A 152 -37.76 18.91 -16.09
CA MET A 152 -38.47 18.53 -14.86
C MET A 152 -37.62 17.66 -13.92
N SER A 153 -36.38 17.34 -14.30
CA SER A 153 -35.46 16.41 -13.63
C SER A 153 -34.14 17.10 -13.24
N VAL A 154 -33.35 16.45 -12.39
CA VAL A 154 -31.97 16.82 -12.09
C VAL A 154 -31.14 15.58 -12.36
N ASP A 155 -30.37 15.58 -13.45
CA ASP A 155 -29.71 14.39 -13.96
C ASP A 155 -28.38 14.09 -13.22
N PRO A 156 -28.33 13.04 -12.36
CA PRO A 156 -27.11 12.69 -11.64
C PRO A 156 -26.06 12.01 -12.54
N VAL A 157 -26.42 11.50 -13.72
CA VAL A 157 -25.48 10.90 -14.68
C VAL A 157 -24.59 11.99 -15.27
N VAL A 158 -25.20 13.06 -15.77
CA VAL A 158 -24.46 14.20 -16.30
C VAL A 158 -23.60 14.85 -15.22
N CYS A 159 -24.13 15.03 -14.02
CA CYS A 159 -23.37 15.53 -12.87
C CYS A 159 -22.13 14.67 -12.58
N SER A 160 -22.29 13.33 -12.56
CA SER A 160 -21.18 12.40 -12.32
C SER A 160 -20.08 12.50 -13.38
N CYS A 161 -20.42 12.73 -14.65
CA CYS A 161 -19.42 12.96 -15.70
C CYS A 161 -18.57 14.21 -15.42
N PHE A 162 -19.19 15.31 -14.97
CA PHE A 162 -18.44 16.52 -14.58
C PHE A 162 -17.55 16.29 -13.36
N ILE A 163 -18.01 15.51 -12.38
CA ILE A 163 -17.20 15.13 -11.22
C ILE A 163 -15.96 14.35 -11.68
N VAL A 164 -16.12 13.33 -12.54
CA VAL A 164 -14.98 12.54 -13.05
C VAL A 164 -13.93 13.42 -13.71
N LEU A 165 -14.35 14.35 -14.57
CA LEU A 165 -13.45 15.27 -15.25
C LEU A 165 -12.76 16.24 -14.28
N SER A 166 -13.49 16.74 -13.28
CA SER A 166 -12.97 17.63 -12.25
C SER A 166 -11.92 16.93 -11.38
N LEU A 167 -12.16 15.66 -11.01
CA LEU A 167 -11.20 14.85 -10.28
C LEU A 167 -9.86 14.69 -11.04
N GLN A 168 -9.86 14.63 -12.38
CA GLN A 168 -8.62 14.56 -13.15
C GLN A 168 -7.81 15.86 -13.10
N GLN A 169 -8.44 16.99 -12.78
CA GLN A 169 -7.75 18.27 -12.63
C GLN A 169 -6.94 18.34 -11.34
N LEU A 170 -7.34 17.63 -10.28
CA LEU A 170 -6.57 17.51 -9.05
C LEU A 170 -5.17 16.94 -9.31
N ILE A 171 -5.08 15.93 -10.19
CA ILE A 171 -3.79 15.35 -10.58
C ILE A 171 -3.08 16.24 -11.59
N SER A 172 -3.77 16.67 -12.64
CA SER A 172 -3.07 17.35 -13.74
C SER A 172 -2.68 18.79 -13.43
N ARG A 173 -3.40 19.52 -12.58
CA ARG A 173 -3.24 20.97 -12.34
C ARG A 173 -2.88 21.35 -10.91
N GLU A 174 -3.25 20.55 -9.91
CA GLU A 174 -3.02 20.90 -8.49
C GLU A 174 -1.88 20.10 -7.84
N THR A 175 -1.45 19.02 -8.47
CA THR A 175 -0.33 18.21 -7.96
C THR A 175 0.99 18.74 -8.49
N ASP A 176 1.99 18.85 -7.62
CA ASP A 176 3.37 19.15 -8.02
C ASP A 176 3.84 18.08 -9.02
N PRO A 177 4.37 18.44 -10.21
CA PRO A 177 4.82 17.46 -11.19
C PRO A 177 5.92 16.50 -10.68
N LEU A 178 6.60 16.82 -9.57
CA LEU A 178 7.58 15.96 -8.91
C LEU A 178 6.95 15.02 -7.86
N ASP A 179 5.70 15.26 -7.48
CA ASP A 179 4.93 14.40 -6.59
C ASP A 179 4.18 13.33 -7.40
N SER A 180 4.28 12.06 -6.97
CA SER A 180 3.47 11.00 -7.54
C SER A 180 2.16 10.85 -6.77
N ARG A 181 1.05 11.14 -7.47
CA ARG A 181 -0.33 11.00 -6.98
C ARG A 181 -1.19 10.36 -8.06
N VAL A 182 -2.17 9.55 -7.66
CA VAL A 182 -3.09 8.88 -8.57
C VAL A 182 -4.50 8.95 -8.01
N ILE A 183 -5.46 9.27 -8.86
CA ILE A 183 -6.89 9.05 -8.63
C ILE A 183 -7.37 8.09 -9.72
N SER A 184 -7.98 6.99 -9.32
CA SER A 184 -8.61 6.05 -10.25
C SER A 184 -10.09 5.93 -9.92
N ILE A 185 -10.94 6.19 -10.91
CA ILE A 185 -12.37 5.88 -10.83
C ILE A 185 -12.51 4.38 -11.06
N GLY A 186 -12.90 3.65 -10.02
CA GLY A 186 -13.03 2.19 -10.07
C GLY A 186 -14.39 1.75 -10.61
N TYR A 187 -15.45 2.52 -10.34
CA TYR A 187 -16.78 2.24 -10.87
C TYR A 187 -17.65 3.51 -10.92
N ILE A 188 -18.64 3.47 -11.82
CA ILE A 188 -19.77 4.40 -11.90
C ILE A 188 -21.01 3.56 -12.17
N GLN A 189 -22.06 3.72 -11.37
CA GLN A 189 -23.27 2.91 -11.44
C GLN A 189 -24.51 3.80 -11.29
N GLY A 190 -25.41 3.79 -12.27
CA GLY A 190 -26.70 4.46 -12.18
C GLY A 190 -27.53 4.34 -13.44
N GLY A 191 -28.86 4.36 -13.27
CA GLY A 191 -29.81 4.11 -14.35
C GLY A 191 -29.95 2.63 -14.74
N ASN A 192 -31.16 2.22 -15.12
CA ASN A 192 -31.47 0.85 -15.56
C ASN A 192 -32.29 0.82 -16.86
N ALA A 193 -32.61 1.98 -17.44
CA ALA A 193 -33.44 2.11 -18.64
C ALA A 193 -32.98 3.32 -19.46
N THR A 194 -33.09 3.23 -20.79
CA THR A 194 -32.62 4.26 -21.71
C THR A 194 -33.55 5.49 -21.80
N ASN A 195 -34.79 5.36 -21.34
CA ASN A 195 -35.81 6.41 -21.38
C ASN A 195 -36.12 7.03 -20.00
N VAL A 196 -35.30 6.73 -18.98
CA VAL A 196 -35.48 7.22 -17.61
C VAL A 196 -34.18 7.86 -17.12
N ILE A 197 -34.29 9.09 -16.63
CA ILE A 197 -33.22 9.75 -15.87
C ILE A 197 -33.27 9.18 -14.44
N PRO A 198 -32.20 8.58 -13.92
CA PRO A 198 -32.21 8.01 -12.58
C PRO A 198 -32.27 9.08 -11.50
N SER A 199 -32.71 8.71 -10.30
CA SER A 199 -32.66 9.58 -9.13
C SER A 199 -31.29 9.61 -8.46
N GLN A 200 -30.39 8.67 -8.79
CA GLN A 200 -29.10 8.53 -8.12
C GLN A 200 -28.04 7.90 -9.02
N VAL A 201 -26.78 8.29 -8.83
CA VAL A 201 -25.60 7.61 -9.35
C VAL A 201 -24.60 7.37 -8.22
N LYS A 202 -24.02 6.17 -8.18
CA LYS A 202 -22.93 5.81 -7.27
C LYS A 202 -21.60 5.86 -8.02
N ILE A 203 -20.62 6.57 -7.49
CA ILE A 203 -19.26 6.65 -8.04
C ILE A 203 -18.26 6.32 -6.93
N GLY A 204 -17.20 5.58 -7.26
CA GLY A 204 -16.17 5.27 -6.29
C GLY A 204 -14.86 4.86 -6.92
N GLY A 205 -13.81 4.86 -6.12
CA GLY A 205 -12.46 4.70 -6.62
C GLY A 205 -11.39 4.63 -5.55
N SER A 206 -10.15 4.71 -6.01
CA SER A 206 -8.96 4.66 -5.16
C SER A 206 -8.07 5.88 -5.36
N LEU A 207 -7.36 6.22 -4.29
CA LEU A 207 -6.39 7.31 -4.23
C LEU A 207 -5.03 6.71 -3.90
N ARG A 208 -3.96 7.18 -4.52
CA ARG A 208 -2.58 6.80 -4.19
C ARG A 208 -1.69 8.03 -4.06
N SER A 209 -0.75 7.99 -3.13
CA SER A 209 0.33 8.98 -3.07
C SER A 209 1.60 8.38 -2.46
N LEU A 210 2.77 8.79 -2.92
CA LEU A 210 4.04 8.42 -2.28
C LEU A 210 4.25 9.08 -0.91
N THR A 211 3.45 10.08 -0.54
CA THR A 211 3.53 10.75 0.76
C THR A 211 2.19 10.71 1.48
N SER A 212 2.21 10.59 2.80
CA SER A 212 0.97 10.67 3.60
C SER A 212 0.27 12.01 3.48
N ALA A 213 1.04 13.11 3.48
CA ALA A 213 0.49 14.44 3.31
C ALA A 213 -0.20 14.60 1.95
N GLY A 214 0.38 14.04 0.88
CA GLY A 214 -0.23 14.02 -0.45
C GLY A 214 -1.53 13.23 -0.47
N LEU A 215 -1.58 12.07 0.20
CA LEU A 215 -2.82 11.29 0.30
C LEU A 215 -3.91 12.03 1.10
N THR A 216 -3.57 12.64 2.23
CA THR A 216 -4.52 13.45 3.02
C THR A 216 -5.07 14.61 2.18
N THR A 217 -4.19 15.32 1.46
CA THR A 217 -4.59 16.42 0.57
C THR A 217 -5.56 15.92 -0.51
N LEU A 218 -5.30 14.77 -1.14
CA LEU A 218 -6.23 14.20 -2.11
C LEU A 218 -7.59 13.87 -1.49
N HIS A 219 -7.61 13.31 -0.28
CA HIS A 219 -8.88 13.01 0.40
C HIS A 219 -9.72 14.26 0.65
N ASP A 220 -9.09 15.35 1.06
CA ASP A 220 -9.79 16.61 1.33
C ASP A 220 -10.27 17.25 0.02
N ARG A 221 -9.43 17.29 -1.02
CA ARG A 221 -9.78 17.85 -2.35
C ARG A 221 -10.84 17.03 -3.10
N VAL A 222 -10.96 15.73 -2.83
CA VAL A 222 -12.05 14.90 -3.37
C VAL A 222 -13.38 15.16 -2.66
N ARG A 223 -13.34 15.62 -1.41
CA ARG A 223 -14.54 15.93 -0.62
C ARG A 223 -15.12 17.31 -0.95
N GLU A 224 -14.26 18.27 -1.30
CA GLU A 224 -14.62 19.62 -1.75
C GLU A 224 -15.36 19.62 -3.10
#